data_AF-A0A348PNK7-F1
#
_entry.id   AF-A0A348PNK7-F1
#
_cell.length_a   1.000
_cell.length_b   1.000
_cell.length_c   1.000
_cell.angle_alpha   90.00
_cell.angle_beta   90.00
_cell.angle_gamma   90.00
#
_symmetry.space_group_name_H-M   'P 1'
#
loop_
_entity.id
_entity.type
_entity.pdbx_description
1 polymer ?
#
loop_
_entity_poly.entity_id
_entity_poly.type
_entity_poly.pdbx_seq_one_letter_code
_entity_poly.pdbx_strand_id
1 'polypeptide(L)'
;MEEIDLCWRLKNRGFKIMACPASEVYHIGGAVIAYGSPLKTYRNHRNNLIMLVKNLPSDELLPKIFIRLVLDSLAFVNMIKRGQIKASFSIISAHWNFLIHLPKWLKKRKELKSWVVRYSKSGIYPNSIVLDYFLNGKKKYSDLQWTPKKMKPLK
;
A
#
# COMPACT_ATOMS: atom_id res chain seq x y z
N MET A 1 2.65 -7.51 -0.27
CA MET A 1 2.90 -6.09 -0.68
C MET A 1 3.57 -5.98 -2.03
N GLU A 2 4.54 -6.84 -2.36
CA GLU A 2 5.17 -6.85 -3.71
C GLU A 2 4.15 -7.19 -4.81
N GLU A 3 3.22 -8.12 -4.54
CA GLU A 3 2.11 -8.44 -5.45
C GLU A 3 1.24 -7.21 -5.77
N ILE A 4 0.97 -6.35 -4.77
CA ILE A 4 0.16 -5.14 -4.89
C ILE A 4 0.91 -4.12 -5.73
N ASP A 5 2.21 -3.95 -5.48
CA ASP A 5 3.07 -3.08 -6.30
C ASP A 5 3.11 -3.51 -7.77
N LEU A 6 3.27 -4.82 -8.04
CA LEU A 6 3.25 -5.35 -9.40
C LEU A 6 1.90 -5.10 -10.07
N CYS A 7 0.79 -5.47 -9.40
CA CYS A 7 -0.55 -5.26 -9.92
C CYS A 7 -0.82 -3.77 -10.20
N TRP A 8 -0.38 -2.86 -9.33
CA TRP A 8 -0.54 -1.43 -9.53
C TRP A 8 0.27 -0.95 -10.76
N ARG A 9 1.53 -1.37 -10.90
CA ARG A 9 2.34 -1.05 -12.08
C ARG A 9 1.69 -1.55 -13.37
N LEU A 10 1.19 -2.78 -13.38
CA LEU A 10 0.47 -3.35 -14.52
C LEU A 10 -0.80 -2.56 -14.87
N LYS A 11 -1.57 -2.15 -13.85
CA LYS A 11 -2.76 -1.30 -14.07
C LYS A 11 -2.40 0.08 -14.61
N ASN A 12 -1.31 0.68 -14.15
CA ASN A 12 -0.80 1.95 -14.68
C ASN A 12 -0.32 1.84 -16.14
N ARG A 13 0.10 0.64 -16.56
CA ARG A 13 0.44 0.28 -17.95
C ARG A 13 -0.78 -0.09 -18.79
N GLY A 14 -1.98 -0.11 -18.21
CA GLY A 14 -3.22 -0.42 -18.93
C GLY A 14 -3.68 -1.87 -18.91
N PHE A 15 -2.94 -2.76 -18.24
CA PHE A 15 -3.33 -4.17 -18.09
C PHE A 15 -4.48 -4.33 -17.09
N LYS A 16 -5.29 -5.38 -17.31
CA LYS A 16 -6.32 -5.83 -16.37
C LYS A 16 -5.74 -6.88 -15.43
N ILE A 17 -6.15 -6.83 -14.16
CA ILE A 17 -5.84 -7.88 -13.19
C ILE A 17 -7.11 -8.71 -13.02
N MET A 18 -7.00 -10.01 -13.26
CA MET A 18 -8.11 -10.96 -13.27
C MET A 18 -7.81 -12.09 -12.28
N ALA A 19 -8.86 -12.69 -11.72
CA ALA A 19 -8.76 -13.91 -10.92
C ALA A 19 -9.49 -15.04 -11.64
N CYS A 20 -8.94 -16.25 -11.60
CA CYS A 20 -9.57 -17.45 -12.14
C CYS A 20 -10.15 -18.26 -10.97
N PRO A 21 -11.45 -18.12 -10.64
CA PRO A 21 -12.04 -18.80 -9.48
C PRO A 21 -12.13 -20.33 -9.65
N ALA A 22 -12.03 -20.84 -10.88
CA ALA A 22 -12.02 -22.27 -11.15
C ALA A 22 -10.69 -22.95 -10.76
N SER A 23 -9.65 -22.17 -10.44
CA SER A 23 -8.35 -22.69 -10.02
C SER A 23 -8.22 -22.58 -8.50
N GLU A 24 -8.08 -23.72 -7.81
CA GLU A 24 -7.82 -23.76 -6.37
C GLU A 24 -6.32 -23.96 -6.11
N VAL A 25 -5.75 -23.16 -5.20
CA VAL A 25 -4.35 -23.25 -4.79
C VAL A 25 -4.29 -23.19 -3.27
N TYR A 26 -3.70 -24.20 -2.66
CA TYR A 26 -3.48 -24.25 -1.21
C TYR A 26 -2.22 -23.45 -0.86
N HIS A 27 -2.36 -22.45 0.00
CA HIS A 27 -1.26 -21.58 0.41
C HIS A 27 -1.20 -21.43 1.93
N ILE A 28 0.01 -21.53 2.49
CA ILE A 28 0.24 -21.28 3.91
C ILE A 28 0.46 -19.78 4.10
N GLY A 29 -0.58 -19.09 4.59
CA GLY A 29 -0.54 -17.65 4.82
C GLY A 29 0.51 -17.23 5.86
N GLY A 30 1.54 -16.51 5.42
CA GLY A 30 2.48 -15.84 6.32
C GLY A 30 3.56 -16.73 6.95
N ALA A 31 3.88 -17.88 6.34
CA ALA A 31 4.88 -18.83 6.84
C ALA A 31 6.27 -18.23 7.13
N VAL A 32 6.69 -17.21 6.37
CA VAL A 32 8.06 -16.68 6.42
C VAL A 32 8.24 -15.58 7.47
N ILE A 33 7.18 -14.84 7.84
CA ILE A 33 7.29 -13.71 8.76
C ILE A 33 6.09 -13.65 9.71
N ALA A 34 6.35 -14.00 10.97
CA ALA A 34 5.38 -13.99 12.05
C ALA A 34 4.66 -12.65 12.20
N TYR A 35 3.36 -12.71 12.50
CA TYR A 35 2.55 -11.55 12.83
C TYR A 35 3.09 -10.84 14.06
N GLY A 36 3.15 -9.51 14.02
CA GLY A 36 3.71 -8.68 15.10
C GLY A 36 5.24 -8.64 15.17
N SER A 37 5.97 -9.34 14.29
CA SER A 37 7.43 -9.27 14.32
C SER A 37 7.96 -7.90 13.87
N PRO A 38 9.02 -7.37 14.51
CA PRO A 38 9.66 -6.11 14.13
C PRO A 38 10.06 -6.05 12.65
N LEU A 39 10.58 -7.15 12.12
CA LEU A 39 10.98 -7.27 10.71
C LEU A 39 9.78 -7.11 9.76
N LYS A 40 8.61 -7.67 10.11
CA LYS A 40 7.39 -7.49 9.31
C LYS A 40 6.97 -6.03 9.29
N THR A 41 6.95 -5.39 10.45
CA THR A 41 6.60 -3.98 10.58
C THR A 41 7.54 -3.11 9.76
N TYR A 42 8.85 -3.29 9.90
CA TYR A 42 9.86 -2.59 9.10
C TYR A 42 9.59 -2.74 7.58
N ARG A 43 9.49 -3.98 7.11
CA ARG A 43 9.30 -4.28 5.67
C ARG A 43 7.99 -3.70 5.15
N ASN A 44 6.90 -3.81 5.91
CA ASN A 44 5.59 -3.30 5.51
C ASN A 44 5.59 -1.77 5.38
N HIS A 45 6.07 -1.05 6.39
CA HIS A 45 6.07 0.42 6.35
C HIS A 45 7.00 0.96 5.26
N ARG A 46 8.21 0.42 5.15
CA ARG A 46 9.19 0.82 4.13
C ARG A 46 8.67 0.54 2.72
N ASN A 47 8.25 -0.71 2.46
CA ASN A 47 7.80 -1.11 1.13
C ASN A 47 6.52 -0.36 0.72
N ASN A 48 5.68 0.06 1.67
CA ASN A 48 4.48 0.83 1.36
C ASN A 48 4.84 2.22 0.83
N LEU A 49 5.73 2.93 1.52
CA LEU A 49 6.22 4.24 1.06
C LEU A 49 6.89 4.13 -0.31
N ILE A 50 7.72 3.11 -0.53
CA ILE A 50 8.37 2.84 -1.83
C ILE A 50 7.30 2.58 -2.92
N MET A 51 6.28 1.79 -2.63
CA MET A 51 5.17 1.51 -3.56
C MET A 51 4.40 2.79 -3.92
N LEU A 52 4.09 3.65 -2.94
CA LEU A 52 3.41 4.93 -3.19
C LEU A 52 4.27 5.84 -4.10
N VAL A 53 5.57 5.97 -3.79
CA VAL A 53 6.51 6.75 -4.62
C VAL A 53 6.58 6.22 -6.03
N LYS A 54 6.54 4.91 -6.27
CA LYS A 54 6.62 4.38 -7.64
C LYS A 54 5.32 4.59 -8.44
N ASN A 55 4.16 4.49 -7.80
CA ASN A 55 2.90 4.27 -8.53
C ASN A 55 1.90 5.43 -8.53
N LEU A 56 2.00 6.38 -7.61
CA LEU A 56 1.06 7.50 -7.56
C LEU A 56 1.25 8.47 -8.74
N PRO A 57 0.21 9.21 -9.15
CA PRO A 57 0.34 10.44 -9.92
C PRO A 57 1.26 11.46 -9.23
N SER A 58 1.81 12.44 -9.97
CA SER A 58 2.76 13.40 -9.39
C SER A 58 2.10 14.38 -8.42
N ASP A 59 0.90 14.84 -8.77
CA ASP A 59 0.02 15.73 -8.01
C ASP A 59 -0.47 15.08 -6.71
N GLU A 60 -0.70 13.77 -6.70
CA GLU A 60 -1.14 13.06 -5.50
C GLU A 60 0.01 12.58 -4.59
N LEU A 61 1.27 12.66 -5.04
CA LEU A 61 2.39 12.02 -4.35
C LEU A 61 2.68 12.62 -2.97
N LEU A 62 2.98 13.92 -2.92
CA LEU A 62 3.36 14.58 -1.66
C LEU A 62 2.23 14.56 -0.62
N PRO A 63 0.97 14.92 -0.97
CA PRO A 63 -0.13 14.86 0.00
C PRO A 63 -0.34 13.46 0.58
N LYS A 64 -0.26 12.41 -0.25
CA LYS A 64 -0.48 11.04 0.22
C LYS A 64 0.68 10.50 1.05
N ILE A 65 1.92 10.85 0.73
CA ILE A 65 3.07 10.50 1.56
C ILE A 65 2.95 11.19 2.92
N PHE A 66 2.58 12.47 2.96
CA PHE A 66 2.37 13.19 4.21
C PHE A 66 1.30 12.53 5.09
N ILE A 67 0.10 12.29 4.54
CA ILE A 67 -0.98 11.58 5.25
C ILE A 67 -0.50 10.20 5.72
N ARG A 68 0.27 9.49 4.90
CA ARG A 68 0.81 8.18 5.26
C ARG A 68 1.75 8.24 6.46
N LEU A 69 2.63 9.24 6.52
CA LEU A 69 3.53 9.43 7.66
C LEU A 69 2.75 9.76 8.94
N VAL A 70 1.70 10.58 8.86
CA VAL A 70 0.80 10.86 10.00
C VAL A 70 0.13 9.58 10.49
N LEU A 71 -0.43 8.77 9.58
CA LEU A 71 -1.05 7.49 9.93
C LEU A 71 -0.06 6.49 10.52
N ASP A 72 1.18 6.47 10.03
CA ASP A 72 2.24 5.63 10.57
C ASP A 72 2.64 6.07 11.99
N SER A 73 2.64 7.37 12.30
CA SER A 73 2.83 7.88 13.66
C SER A 73 1.70 7.46 14.61
N LEU A 74 0.44 7.47 14.15
CA LEU A 74 -0.68 6.94 14.93
C LEU A 74 -0.53 5.43 15.18
N ALA A 75 -0.09 4.68 14.16
CA ALA A 75 0.20 3.26 14.32
C ALA A 75 1.34 3.01 15.32
N PHE A 76 2.40 3.82 15.29
CA PHE A 76 3.51 3.77 16.25
C PHE A 76 3.03 3.92 17.69
N VAL A 77 2.24 4.98 17.98
CA VAL A 77 1.69 5.21 19.33
C VAL A 77 0.79 4.06 19.75
N ASN A 78 -0.07 3.56 18.85
CA ASN A 78 -0.94 2.43 19.14
C ASN A 78 -0.14 1.15 19.45
N MET A 79 0.95 0.88 18.73
CA MET A 79 1.80 -0.28 18.98
C MET A 79 2.51 -0.20 20.33
N ILE A 80 2.97 0.99 20.74
CA ILE A 80 3.53 1.21 22.08
C ILE A 80 2.49 0.92 23.16
N LYS A 81 1.26 1.45 23.01
CA LYS A 81 0.16 1.20 23.96
C LYS A 81 -0.17 -0.29 24.11
N ARG A 82 0.10 -1.10 23.09
CA ARG A 82 -0.09 -2.56 23.08
C ARG A 82 1.14 -3.36 23.54
N GLY A 83 2.17 -2.70 24.08
CA GLY A 83 3.40 -3.33 24.55
C GLY A 83 4.38 -3.75 23.46
N GLN A 84 4.12 -3.43 22.19
CA GLN A 84 4.93 -3.85 21.04
C GLN A 84 6.09 -2.88 20.74
N ILE A 85 6.87 -2.53 21.76
CA ILE A 85 7.87 -1.45 21.69
C ILE A 85 8.94 -1.74 20.61
N LYS A 86 9.54 -2.93 20.59
CA LYS A 86 10.57 -3.27 19.57
C LYS A 86 10.01 -3.17 18.15
N ALA A 87 8.77 -3.59 17.95
CA ALA A 87 8.13 -3.54 16.64
C ALA A 87 7.69 -2.12 16.26
N SER A 88 7.35 -1.24 17.22
CA SER A 88 7.00 0.15 16.92
C SER A 88 8.21 0.93 16.40
N PHE A 89 9.39 0.80 17.02
CA PHE A 89 10.62 1.44 16.56
C PHE A 89 11.04 1.01 15.13
N SER A 90 10.57 -0.15 14.67
CA SER A 90 10.78 -0.59 13.28
C SER A 90 10.10 0.32 12.25
N ILE A 91 9.05 1.07 12.64
CA ILE A 91 8.41 2.08 11.79
C ILE A 91 9.39 3.25 11.53
N ILE A 92 10.05 3.73 12.58
CA ILE A 92 11.03 4.81 12.49
C ILE A 92 12.21 4.36 11.61
N SER A 93 12.75 3.15 11.86
CA SER A 93 13.81 2.58 11.02
C SER A 93 13.39 2.45 9.56
N ALA A 94 12.12 2.12 9.29
CA ALA A 94 11.58 2.04 7.94
C ALA A 94 11.55 3.40 7.24
N HIS A 95 11.11 4.45 7.94
CA HIS A 95 11.09 5.82 7.42
C HIS A 95 12.50 6.32 7.14
N TRP A 96 13.45 6.10 8.07
CA TRP A 96 14.85 6.49 7.88
C TRP A 96 15.48 5.80 6.67
N ASN A 97 15.29 4.47 6.55
CA ASN A 97 15.80 3.72 5.39
C ASN A 97 15.18 4.20 4.08
N PHE A 98 13.87 4.50 4.08
CA PHE A 98 13.18 5.06 2.93
C PHE A 98 13.74 6.43 2.54
N LEU A 99 13.99 7.33 3.50
CA LEU A 99 14.52 8.66 3.26
C LEU A 99 15.95 8.61 2.70
N ILE A 100 16.85 7.82 3.30
CA ILE A 100 18.23 7.62 2.80
C ILE A 100 18.21 7.16 1.33
N HIS A 101 17.34 6.21 1.00
CA HIS A 101 17.26 5.62 -0.34
C HIS A 101 16.25 6.33 -1.25
N LEU A 102 15.68 7.46 -0.83
CA LEU A 102 14.68 8.18 -1.61
C LEU A 102 15.18 8.54 -3.02
N PRO A 103 16.43 9.01 -3.23
CA PRO A 103 16.95 9.28 -4.56
C PRO A 103 16.91 8.06 -5.49
N LYS A 104 17.23 6.86 -4.98
CA LYS A 104 17.13 5.59 -5.72
C LYS A 104 15.71 5.33 -6.18
N TRP A 105 14.73 5.54 -5.31
CA TRP A 105 13.32 5.30 -5.63
C TRP A 105 12.74 6.38 -6.57
N LEU A 106 13.21 7.62 -6.49
CA LEU A 106 12.86 8.68 -7.42
C LEU A 106 13.43 8.42 -8.82
N LYS A 107 14.68 7.95 -8.92
CA LYS A 107 15.24 7.47 -10.19
C LYS A 107 14.38 6.35 -10.78
N LYS A 108 14.02 5.36 -9.96
CA LYS A 108 13.15 4.26 -10.40
C LYS A 108 11.77 4.73 -10.82
N ARG A 109 11.19 5.71 -10.12
CA ARG A 109 9.91 6.34 -10.49
C ARG A 109 10.00 6.99 -11.87
N LYS A 110 11.10 7.69 -12.19
CA LYS A 110 11.32 8.30 -13.51
C LYS A 110 11.31 7.24 -14.61
N GLU A 111 12.02 6.13 -14.41
CA GLU A 111 12.01 4.98 -15.34
C GLU A 111 10.63 4.35 -15.49
N LEU A 112 9.87 4.22 -14.41
CA LEU A 112 8.55 3.59 -14.44
C LEU A 112 7.50 4.47 -15.11
N LYS A 113 7.63 5.80 -14.99
CA LYS A 113 6.70 6.78 -15.55
C LYS A 113 6.59 6.70 -17.07
N SER A 114 7.66 6.36 -17.80
CA SER A 114 7.61 6.22 -19.26
C SER A 114 6.71 5.06 -19.72
N TRP A 115 6.45 4.08 -18.86
CA TRP A 115 5.56 2.96 -19.14
C TRP A 115 4.11 3.23 -18.72
N VAL A 116 3.83 4.37 -18.08
CA VAL A 116 2.48 4.68 -17.59
C VAL A 116 1.64 5.16 -18.77
N VAL A 117 0.62 4.39 -19.11
CA VAL A 117 -0.39 4.78 -20.10
C VAL A 117 -1.48 5.62 -19.43
N ARG A 118 -1.94 5.20 -18.24
CA ARG A 118 -2.97 5.90 -17.47
C ARG A 118 -2.91 5.50 -16.01
N TYR A 119 -2.95 6.49 -15.11
CA TYR A 119 -3.14 6.22 -13.69
C TYR A 119 -4.58 5.73 -13.43
N SER A 120 -4.72 4.43 -13.17
CA SER A 120 -6.04 3.82 -12.95
C SER A 120 -6.56 4.08 -11.53
N LYS A 121 -7.75 4.69 -11.44
CA LYS A 121 -8.53 4.79 -10.18
C LYS A 121 -9.46 3.58 -9.94
N SER A 122 -9.51 2.62 -10.87
CA SER A 122 -10.29 1.39 -10.70
C SER A 122 -9.77 0.61 -9.48
N GLY A 123 -10.65 0.14 -8.61
CA GLY A 123 -10.27 -0.61 -7.40
C GLY A 123 -9.58 0.22 -6.31
N ILE A 124 -9.60 1.55 -6.39
CA ILE A 124 -9.15 2.43 -5.30
C ILE A 124 -10.38 2.97 -4.58
N TYR A 125 -10.51 2.62 -3.30
CA TYR A 125 -11.58 3.13 -2.44
C TYR A 125 -11.40 4.65 -2.24
N PRO A 126 -12.44 5.49 -2.50
CA PRO A 126 -12.30 6.94 -2.48
C PRO A 126 -12.25 7.53 -1.07
N ASN A 127 -12.77 6.83 -0.05
CA ASN A 127 -12.78 7.31 1.33
C ASN A 127 -11.64 6.70 2.16
N SER A 128 -11.51 7.12 3.41
CA SER A 128 -10.51 6.56 4.31
C SER A 128 -10.98 5.24 4.92
N ILE A 129 -10.36 4.14 4.50
CA ILE A 129 -10.60 2.81 5.08
C ILE A 129 -10.31 2.78 6.59
N VAL A 130 -9.38 3.62 7.06
CA VAL A 130 -8.99 3.72 8.47
C VAL A 130 -10.13 4.35 9.28
N LEU A 131 -10.69 5.47 8.82
CA LEU A 131 -11.81 6.12 9.51
C LEU A 131 -13.05 5.23 9.47
N ASP A 132 -13.33 4.62 8.31
CA ASP A 132 -14.48 3.75 8.16
C ASP A 132 -14.44 2.53 9.10
N TYR A 133 -13.25 1.96 9.31
CA TYR A 133 -13.07 0.82 10.20
C TYR A 133 -13.09 1.22 11.69
N PHE A 134 -12.30 2.24 12.07
CA PHE A 134 -12.10 2.57 13.50
C PHE A 134 -13.16 3.51 14.09
N LEU A 135 -13.81 4.34 13.27
CA LEU A 135 -14.82 5.30 13.74
C LEU A 135 -16.23 4.92 13.27
N ASN A 136 -16.39 4.54 12.00
CA ASN A 136 -17.72 4.26 11.43
C ASN A 136 -18.15 2.79 11.58
N GLY A 137 -17.33 1.94 12.21
CA GLY A 137 -17.67 0.55 12.52
C GLY A 137 -17.83 -0.39 11.32
N LYS A 138 -17.36 0.01 10.12
CA LYS A 138 -17.45 -0.80 8.89
C LYS A 138 -16.38 -1.89 8.90
N LYS A 139 -16.78 -3.14 9.16
CA LYS A 139 -15.86 -4.27 9.35
C LYS A 139 -15.80 -5.20 8.14
N LYS A 140 -16.82 -5.19 7.29
CA LYS A 140 -16.89 -5.99 6.06
C LYS A 140 -16.84 -5.09 4.84
N TYR A 141 -16.42 -5.67 3.71
CA TYR A 141 -16.43 -4.97 2.43
C TYR A 141 -17.84 -4.49 2.04
N SER A 142 -18.86 -5.32 2.31
CA SER A 142 -20.28 -4.98 2.09
C SER A 142 -20.71 -3.70 2.80
N ASP A 143 -20.09 -3.39 3.94
CA ASP A 143 -20.45 -2.22 4.77
C ASP A 143 -19.95 -0.91 4.16
N LEU A 144 -18.99 -0.98 3.23
CA LEU A 144 -18.46 0.19 2.53
C LEU A 144 -19.46 0.78 1.52
N GLN A 145 -20.50 0.02 1.15
CA GLN A 145 -21.50 0.39 0.12
C GLN A 145 -20.86 0.97 -1.15
N TRP A 146 -19.70 0.43 -1.53
CA TRP A 146 -18.88 0.96 -2.61
C TRP A 146 -18.75 -0.05 -3.75
N THR A 147 -19.06 0.44 -4.95
CA THR A 147 -18.87 -0.32 -6.19
C THR A 147 -17.66 0.24 -6.94
N PRO A 148 -16.59 -0.55 -7.18
CA PRO A 148 -15.41 -0.07 -7.87
C PRO A 148 -15.72 0.33 -9.31
N LYS A 149 -15.19 1.48 -9.76
CA LYS A 149 -15.27 1.85 -11.18
C LYS A 149 -14.57 0.78 -12.02
N LYS A 150 -15.27 0.23 -13.02
CA LYS A 150 -14.70 -0.72 -13.97
C LYS A 150 -13.58 -0.04 -14.77
N MET A 151 -12.48 -0.76 -14.99
CA MET A 151 -11.41 -0.26 -15.85
C MET A 151 -11.90 -0.24 -17.30
N LYS A 152 -12.02 0.95 -17.91
CA LYS A 152 -12.29 1.07 -19.34
C LYS A 152 -11.10 0.51 -20.13
N PRO A 153 -11.31 -0.40 -21.10
CA PRO A 153 -10.23 -0.91 -21.94
C PRO A 153 -9.52 0.27 -22.63
N LEU A 154 -8.21 0.15 -22.80
CA LEU A 154 -7.51 0.99 -23.77
C LEU A 154 -7.99 0.52 -25.15
N LYS A 155 -8.43 1.47 -25.99
CA LYS A 155 -8.76 1.20 -27.39
C LYS A 155 -7.52 0.74 -28.12
#